data_AF-A0A8K1LT03-F1
#
_entry.id   AF-A0A8K1LT03-F1
#
_cell.length_a   1.000
_cell.length_b   1.000
_cell.length_c   1.000
_cell.angle_alpha   90.00
_cell.angle_beta   90.00
_cell.angle_gamma   90.00
#
_symmetry.space_group_name_H-M   'P 1'
#
loop_
_entity.id
_entity.type
_entity.pdbx_description
1 polymer ?
#
loop_
_entity_poly.entity_id
_entity_poly.type
_entity_poly.pdbx_seq_one_letter_code
_entity_poly.pdbx_strand_id
1 'polypeptide(L)'
;YAGRRDAGCLYELCVKLLSENEDVLAEYKSETVTIPQDNDGSWTEISHTFSSYGPGVRFVRFEHGGQDTLFWKGWYGVRVTNSTVTVEP
;
A
#
# COMPACT_ATOMS: atom_id res chain seq x y z
N TYR A 1 -7.54 0.53 -2.83
CA TYR A 1 -7.02 -0.35 -3.88
C TYR A 1 -8.16 -1.25 -4.39
N ALA A 2 -8.10 -1.73 -5.62
CA ALA A 2 -9.11 -2.63 -6.20
C ALA A 2 -8.50 -3.50 -7.31
N GLY A 3 -9.06 -4.69 -7.52
CA GLY A 3 -8.75 -5.56 -8.66
C GLY A 3 -9.77 -5.40 -9.79
N ARG A 4 -9.50 -6.04 -10.94
CA ARG A 4 -10.53 -6.24 -11.98
C ARG A 4 -11.34 -7.48 -11.64
N ARG A 5 -12.59 -7.57 -12.13
CA ARG A 5 -13.40 -8.77 -11.94
C ARG A 5 -12.88 -9.96 -12.75
N ASP A 6 -12.32 -9.72 -13.92
CA ASP A 6 -11.88 -10.76 -14.88
C ASP A 6 -10.43 -11.23 -14.67
N ALA A 7 -9.72 -10.74 -13.66
CA ALA A 7 -8.35 -11.17 -13.35
C ALA A 7 -8.04 -10.99 -11.86
N GLY A 8 -7.35 -11.98 -11.28
CA GLY A 8 -6.78 -11.85 -9.93
C GLY A 8 -5.54 -10.94 -9.93
N CYS A 9 -5.26 -10.32 -8.79
CA CYS A 9 -4.07 -9.50 -8.59
C CYS A 9 -3.59 -9.49 -7.14
N LEU A 10 -2.34 -9.07 -6.95
CA LEU A 10 -1.70 -8.87 -5.65
C LEU A 10 -1.58 -7.38 -5.34
N TYR A 11 -1.55 -7.02 -4.06
CA TYR A 11 -1.30 -5.65 -3.58
C TYR A 11 -0.45 -5.66 -2.31
N GLU A 12 0.48 -4.70 -2.22
CA GLU A 12 1.28 -4.43 -1.02
C GLU A 12 1.41 -2.92 -0.77
N LEU A 13 1.47 -2.56 0.50
CA LEU A 13 1.77 -1.21 0.99
C LEU A 13 2.91 -1.27 2.01
N CYS A 14 3.91 -0.41 1.84
CA CYS A 14 4.98 -0.18 2.80
C CYS A 14 5.11 1.32 3.08
N VAL A 15 5.05 1.69 4.35
CA VAL A 15 5.22 3.07 4.82
C VAL A 15 6.31 3.11 5.88
N LYS A 16 7.28 3.99 5.72
CA LYS A 16 8.40 4.17 6.66
C LYS A 16 8.45 5.59 7.19
N LEU A 17 8.71 5.73 8.48
CA LEU A 17 9.13 6.98 9.10
C LEU A 17 10.66 7.00 9.15
N LEU A 18 11.26 8.04 8.58
CA LEU A 18 12.71 8.11 8.38
C LEU A 18 13.35 9.30 9.11
N SER A 19 14.61 9.12 9.54
CA SER A 19 15.47 10.19 10.07
C SER A 19 15.94 11.15 8.98
N GLU A 20 16.69 12.20 9.36
CA GLU A 20 17.34 13.10 8.38
C GLU A 20 18.37 12.40 7.48
N ASN A 21 18.94 11.28 7.94
CA ASN A 21 19.92 10.48 7.21
C ASN A 21 19.28 9.27 6.51
N GLU A 22 17.95 9.25 6.41
CA GLU A 22 17.15 8.14 5.85
C GLU A 22 17.17 6.82 6.66
N ASP A 23 17.59 6.86 7.93
CA ASP A 23 17.46 5.69 8.82
C ASP A 23 15.99 5.38 9.08
N VAL A 24 15.62 4.09 9.08
CA VAL A 24 14.24 3.65 9.37
C VAL A 24 13.99 3.71 10.88
N LEU A 25 13.10 4.60 11.31
CA LEU A 25 12.71 4.77 12.71
C LEU A 25 11.45 3.98 13.06
N ALA A 26 10.53 3.85 12.10
CA ALA A 26 9.36 2.98 12.20
C ALA A 26 8.95 2.51 10.80
N GLU A 27 8.34 1.34 10.71
CA GLU A 27 7.86 0.76 9.46
C GLU A 27 6.49 0.12 9.68
N TYR A 28 5.58 0.36 8.73
CA TYR A 28 4.38 -0.41 8.52
C TYR A 28 4.50 -1.09 7.16
N LYS A 29 4.37 -2.40 7.15
CA LYS A 29 4.26 -3.20 5.93
C LYS A 29 2.98 -4.03 6.01
N SER A 30 2.11 -3.89 5.03
CA SER A 30 0.94 -4.76 4.93
C SER A 30 1.37 -6.19 4.62
N GLU A 31 0.52 -7.16 4.94
CA GLU A 31 0.60 -8.46 4.28
C GLU A 31 0.36 -8.29 2.77
N THR A 32 0.83 -9.25 1.98
CA THR A 32 0.49 -9.34 0.56
C THR A 32 -1.00 -9.67 0.43
N VAL A 33 -1.79 -8.71 -0.02
CA VAL A 33 -3.22 -8.90 -0.23
C VAL A 33 -3.44 -9.60 -1.57
N THR A 34 -4.14 -10.73 -1.55
CA THR A 34 -4.56 -11.45 -2.76
C THR A 34 -6.00 -11.11 -3.08
N ILE A 35 -6.25 -10.52 -4.24
CA ILE A 35 -7.58 -10.26 -4.78
C ILE A 35 -7.87 -11.36 -5.81
N PRO A 36 -8.83 -12.27 -5.57
CA PRO A 36 -9.12 -13.37 -6.48
C PRO A 36 -9.76 -12.88 -7.77
N GLN A 37 -9.67 -13.68 -8.84
CA GLN A 37 -10.54 -13.51 -10.00
C GLN A 37 -12.02 -13.65 -9.57
N ASP A 38 -12.93 -13.04 -10.33
CA ASP A 38 -14.37 -13.01 -10.09
C ASP A 38 -14.74 -12.31 -8.77
N ASN A 39 -13.85 -11.47 -8.25
CA ASN A 39 -14.18 -10.50 -7.21
C ASN A 39 -15.25 -9.50 -7.71
N ASP A 40 -15.87 -8.80 -6.79
CA ASP A 40 -16.93 -7.82 -7.05
C ASP A 40 -16.42 -6.50 -7.66
N GLY A 41 -15.10 -6.31 -7.75
CA GLY A 41 -14.46 -5.08 -8.21
C GLY A 41 -14.55 -3.94 -7.19
N SER A 42 -14.86 -4.24 -5.93
CA SER A 42 -15.00 -3.25 -4.87
C SER A 42 -13.67 -2.61 -4.50
N TRP A 43 -13.73 -1.33 -4.12
CA TRP A 43 -12.58 -0.60 -3.60
C TRP A 43 -12.43 -0.84 -2.10
N THR A 44 -11.22 -1.19 -1.69
CA THR A 44 -10.86 -1.41 -0.29
C THR A 44 -9.85 -0.38 0.18
N GLU A 45 -9.96 0.03 1.44
CA GLU A 45 -9.04 0.95 2.11
C GLU A 45 -8.04 0.18 3.00
N ILE A 46 -6.80 0.65 3.07
CA ILE A 46 -5.88 0.32 4.17
C ILE A 46 -5.59 1.62 4.91
N SER A 47 -5.72 1.60 6.22
CA SER A 47 -5.40 2.72 7.10
C SER A 47 -4.46 2.27 8.21
N HIS A 48 -3.47 3.12 8.52
CA HIS A 48 -2.51 2.88 9.58
C HIS A 48 -2.11 4.21 10.22
N THR A 49 -2.00 4.23 11.55
CA THR A 49 -1.56 5.39 12.33
C THR A 49 -0.30 5.02 13.10
N PHE A 50 0.80 5.70 12.80
CA PHE A 50 1.97 5.67 13.66
C PHE A 50 1.71 6.58 14.87
N SER A 51 1.78 6.02 16.08
CA SER A 51 1.75 6.78 17.33
C SER A 51 2.95 6.40 18.19
N SER A 52 3.40 7.31 19.05
CA SER A 52 4.53 7.07 19.97
C SER A 52 5.81 6.53 19.28
N TYR A 53 6.06 6.96 18.04
CA TYR A 53 7.16 6.48 17.18
C TYR A 53 8.56 7.04 17.55
N GLY A 54 8.66 7.78 18.66
CA GLY A 54 9.90 8.38 19.13
C GLY A 54 10.30 9.66 18.38
N PRO A 55 11.38 10.34 18.83
CA PRO A 55 11.90 11.53 18.18
C PRO A 55 12.68 11.20 16.90
N GLY A 56 12.95 12.23 16.10
CA GLY A 56 13.92 12.14 14.99
C GLY A 56 13.31 11.95 13.59
N VAL A 57 12.00 11.72 13.48
CA VAL A 57 11.32 11.62 12.17
C VAL A 57 11.42 12.94 11.40
N ARG A 58 11.82 12.85 10.14
CA ARG A 58 11.93 13.96 9.18
C ARG A 58 11.21 13.68 7.86
N PHE A 59 11.12 12.41 7.46
CA PHE A 59 10.45 12.03 6.22
C PHE A 59 9.48 10.88 6.41
N VAL A 60 8.48 10.82 5.53
CA VAL A 60 7.62 9.66 5.35
C VAL A 60 7.89 9.10 3.95
N ARG A 61 8.33 7.84 3.87
CA ARG A 61 8.43 7.12 2.59
C ARG A 61 7.19 6.23 2.45
N PHE A 62 6.34 6.55 1.47
CA PHE A 62 5.13 5.81 1.14
C PHE A 62 5.34 5.08 -0.19
N GLU A 63 5.23 3.76 -0.20
CA GLU A 63 5.43 2.92 -1.38
C GLU A 63 4.33 1.87 -1.45
N HIS A 64 3.67 1.74 -2.60
CA HIS A 64 2.66 0.72 -2.81
C HIS A 64 2.56 0.30 -4.26
N GLY A 65 2.02 -0.88 -4.49
CA GLY A 65 1.86 -1.41 -5.83
C GLY A 65 1.45 -2.87 -5.81
N GLY A 66 1.48 -3.46 -6.99
CA GLY A 66 1.12 -4.86 -7.17
C GLY A 66 1.00 -5.23 -8.64
N GLN A 67 0.73 -6.50 -8.88
CA GLN A 67 0.74 -7.11 -10.21
C GLN A 67 -0.45 -8.05 -10.37
N ASP A 68 -0.80 -8.39 -11.60
CA ASP A 68 -1.77 -9.46 -11.84
C ASP A 68 -1.17 -10.83 -11.46
N THR A 69 -2.04 -11.83 -11.30
CA THR A 69 -1.63 -13.22 -11.03
C THR A 69 -1.69 -14.11 -12.27
N LEU A 70 -2.10 -13.57 -13.42
CA LEU A 70 -2.39 -14.34 -14.64
C LEU A 70 -1.33 -14.15 -15.75
N PHE A 71 -0.38 -13.23 -15.56
CA PHE A 71 0.67 -12.83 -16.50
C PHE A 71 0.12 -12.41 -17.87
N TRP A 72 -1.04 -11.75 -17.89
CA TRP A 72 -1.69 -11.34 -19.12
C TRP A 72 -1.08 -10.06 -19.67
N LYS A 73 -0.89 -10.03 -21.00
CA LYS A 73 -0.48 -8.80 -21.68
C LYS A 73 -1.55 -7.72 -21.50
N GLY A 74 -1.23 -6.67 -20.75
CA GLY A 74 -2.12 -5.54 -20.50
C GLY A 74 -1.98 -5.00 -19.08
N TRP A 75 -3.01 -4.33 -18.58
CA TRP A 75 -3.06 -3.75 -17.22
C TRP A 75 -4.13 -4.46 -16.38
N TYR A 76 -3.78 -5.64 -15.87
CA TYR A 76 -4.66 -6.48 -15.06
C TYR A 76 -4.30 -6.49 -13.57
N GLY A 77 -3.18 -5.85 -13.21
CA GLY A 77 -2.75 -5.70 -11.82
C GLY A 77 -3.65 -4.77 -11.00
N VAL A 78 -3.26 -4.58 -9.74
CA VAL A 78 -4.00 -3.75 -8.79
C VAL A 78 -4.14 -2.31 -9.28
N ARG A 79 -5.30 -1.71 -9.00
CA ARG A 79 -5.58 -0.29 -9.17
C ARG A 79 -5.46 0.42 -7.83
N VAL A 80 -4.73 1.53 -7.81
CA VAL A 80 -4.50 2.34 -6.61
C VAL A 80 -4.86 3.79 -6.88
N THR A 81 -5.45 4.45 -5.87
CA THR A 81 -5.81 5.87 -5.90
C THR A 81 -6.14 6.32 -4.48
N ASN A 82 -6.36 7.63 -4.30
CA ASN A 82 -6.73 8.26 -3.03
C ASN A 82 -5.71 8.05 -1.89
N SER A 83 -4.45 7.86 -2.25
CA SER A 83 -3.33 7.77 -1.30
C SER A 83 -3.18 9.09 -0.55
N THR A 84 -3.19 9.03 0.77
CA THR A 84 -3.12 10.21 1.63
C THR A 84 -2.19 9.94 2.81
N VAL A 85 -1.43 10.95 3.20
CA VAL A 85 -0.68 10.99 4.47
C VAL A 85 -1.03 12.30 5.15
N THR A 86 -1.56 12.23 6.37
CA THR A 86 -1.92 13.38 7.20
C THR A 86 -1.10 13.37 8.49
N VAL A 87 -0.97 14.55 9.09
CA VAL A 87 -0.53 14.72 10.48
C VAL A 87 -1.71 15.30 11.24
N GLU A 88 -2.15 14.59 12.28
CA GLU A 88 -3.33 14.95 13.06
C GLU A 88 -2.91 15.33 14.50
N PRO A 89 -3.69 16.19 15.19
CA PRO A 89 -3.38 16.66 16.55
C PRO A 89 -3.31 15.55 17.61
#